data_AF-A0A925B3Z6-F1
#
_entry.id   AF-A0A925B3Z6-F1
#
_cell.length_a   1.000
_cell.length_b   1.000
_cell.length_c   1.000
_cell.angle_alpha   90.00
_cell.angle_beta   90.00
_cell.angle_gamma   90.00
#
_symmetry.space_group_name_H-M   'P 1'
#
loop_
_entity.id
_entity.type
_entity.pdbx_description
1 polymer ?
#
loop_
_entity_poly.entity_id
_entity_poly.type
_entity_poly.pdbx_seq_one_letter_code
_entity_poly.pdbx_strand_id
1 'polypeptide(L)'
;MQTRSDKIEAANEANNLRFYRFGEFQVDVVEEAIYRNGEKLQINRRTYQVLLLLLERAEEIVTKKDFFDVVWAETFVSDNSLTVAMTALRKILHDDAKNAKFIENLPRKGYRFIAEVEIIKAVPPSVRTKEQAEEKSETTPTTPTTPTTGSATNLKNRKTLAAIFAFCLLAFIAVVG
;
A
#
# COMPACT_ATOMS: atom_id res chain seq x y z
N MET A 1 -10.41 -36.80 3.24
CA MET A 1 -10.07 -35.97 4.41
C MET A 1 -8.93 -35.03 4.00
N GLN A 2 -9.24 -33.88 3.39
CA GLN A 2 -8.24 -32.94 2.87
C GLN A 2 -8.77 -31.52 3.14
N THR A 3 -8.61 -31.00 4.36
CA THR A 3 -9.18 -29.68 4.71
C THR A 3 -8.49 -29.07 5.93
N ARG A 4 -7.16 -28.96 5.89
CA ARG A 4 -6.39 -28.10 6.82
C ARG A 4 -5.22 -27.43 6.11
N SER A 5 -4.58 -28.11 5.17
CA SER A 5 -3.46 -27.57 4.37
C SER A 5 -3.89 -26.43 3.44
N ASP A 6 -4.98 -26.59 2.68
CA ASP A 6 -5.45 -25.58 1.70
C ASP A 6 -5.86 -24.24 2.35
N LYS A 7 -6.30 -24.28 3.62
CA LYS A 7 -6.74 -23.07 4.35
C LYS A 7 -5.57 -22.28 4.94
N ILE A 8 -4.45 -22.95 5.25
CA ILE A 8 -3.23 -22.30 5.73
C ILE A 8 -2.49 -21.64 4.57
N GLU A 9 -2.49 -22.27 3.40
CA GLU A 9 -1.85 -21.75 2.19
C GLU A 9 -2.54 -20.47 1.66
N ALA A 10 -3.88 -20.47 1.62
CA ALA A 10 -4.66 -19.27 1.26
C ALA A 10 -4.49 -18.10 2.26
N ALA A 11 -4.29 -18.38 3.55
CA ALA A 11 -4.06 -17.36 4.57
C ALA A 11 -2.65 -16.74 4.49
N ASN A 12 -1.65 -17.55 4.10
CA ASN A 12 -0.27 -17.08 3.91
C ASN A 12 -0.11 -16.26 2.62
N GLU A 13 -0.90 -16.56 1.59
CA GLU A 13 -0.92 -15.83 0.31
C GLU A 13 -1.70 -14.49 0.39
N ALA A 14 -2.63 -14.37 1.34
CA ALA A 14 -3.35 -13.13 1.63
C ALA A 14 -2.50 -12.11 2.42
N ASN A 15 -1.61 -12.56 3.30
CA ASN A 15 -0.81 -11.70 4.19
C ASN A 15 0.54 -11.24 3.62
N ASN A 16 0.80 -11.48 2.35
CA ASN A 16 2.09 -11.14 1.77
C ASN A 16 2.17 -9.70 1.24
N LEU A 17 1.25 -8.81 1.63
CA LEU A 17 1.30 -7.42 1.24
C LEU A 17 2.60 -6.78 1.75
N ARG A 18 3.38 -6.21 0.83
CA ARG A 18 4.60 -5.48 1.17
C ARG A 18 4.50 -4.01 0.83
N PHE A 19 3.96 -3.68 -0.35
CA PHE A 19 3.88 -2.30 -0.78
C PHE A 19 2.49 -1.87 -1.25
N TYR A 20 2.17 -0.61 -0.98
CA TYR A 20 1.20 0.15 -1.75
C TYR A 20 1.93 1.08 -2.71
N ARG A 21 1.45 1.20 -3.95
CA ARG A 21 1.94 2.18 -4.93
C ARG A 21 0.79 3.03 -5.44
N PHE A 22 1.05 4.32 -5.61
CA PHE A 22 0.12 5.27 -6.19
C PHE A 22 0.89 6.45 -6.76
N GLY A 23 0.65 6.79 -8.03
CA GLY A 23 1.43 7.82 -8.72
C GLY A 23 2.93 7.56 -8.63
N GLU A 24 3.67 8.52 -8.06
CA GLU A 24 5.13 8.46 -7.86
C GLU A 24 5.56 7.94 -6.48
N PHE A 25 4.58 7.54 -5.64
CA PHE A 25 4.81 7.13 -4.27
C PHE A 25 4.73 5.62 -4.10
N GLN A 26 5.56 5.12 -3.17
CA GLN A 26 5.53 3.75 -2.70
C GLN A 26 5.56 3.75 -1.17
N VAL A 27 4.67 3.00 -0.54
CA VAL A 27 4.63 2.79 0.91
C VAL A 27 5.06 1.35 1.19
N ASP A 28 6.14 1.16 1.93
CA ASP A 28 6.54 -0.14 2.48
C ASP A 28 5.88 -0.32 3.84
N VAL A 29 5.00 -1.32 3.93
CA VAL A 29 4.20 -1.59 5.13
C VAL A 29 5.06 -2.19 6.25
N VAL A 30 6.08 -2.96 5.90
CA VAL A 30 6.95 -3.65 6.86
C VAL A 30 7.97 -2.68 7.46
N GLU A 31 8.53 -1.81 6.63
CA GLU A 31 9.51 -0.80 7.08
C GLU A 31 8.86 0.47 7.65
N GLU A 32 7.52 0.56 7.64
CA GLU A 32 6.75 1.77 7.95
C GLU A 32 7.32 3.02 7.24
N ALA A 33 7.61 2.89 5.95
CA ALA A 33 8.31 3.91 5.17
C ALA A 33 7.52 4.33 3.94
N ILE A 34 7.69 5.59 3.54
CA ILE A 34 7.20 6.11 2.27
C ILE A 34 8.37 6.59 1.41
N TYR A 35 8.29 6.30 0.13
CA TYR A 35 9.26 6.64 -0.88
C TYR A 35 8.58 7.44 -1.99
N ARG A 36 9.31 8.37 -2.60
CA ARG A 36 8.90 9.09 -3.81
C ARG A 36 10.01 8.97 -4.84
N ASN A 37 9.71 8.39 -6.00
CA ASN A 37 10.72 8.11 -7.04
C ASN A 37 11.97 7.38 -6.49
N GLY A 38 11.78 6.50 -5.49
CA GLY A 38 12.85 5.74 -4.84
C GLY A 38 13.54 6.43 -3.65
N GLU A 39 13.28 7.71 -3.42
CA GLU A 39 13.85 8.44 -2.28
C GLU A 39 12.95 8.35 -1.05
N LYS A 40 13.52 7.99 0.11
CA LYS A 40 12.77 7.88 1.37
C LYS A 40 12.38 9.27 1.86
N LEU A 41 11.08 9.47 2.11
CA LEU A 41 10.58 10.72 2.69
C LEU A 41 10.47 10.61 4.21
N GLN A 42 10.62 11.76 4.88
CA GLN A 42 10.38 11.87 6.31
C GLN A 42 8.88 11.97 6.57
N ILE A 43 8.36 11.01 7.33
CA ILE A 43 6.97 10.96 7.76
C ILE A 43 6.94 10.60 9.25
N ASN A 44 6.15 11.31 10.03
CA ASN A 44 5.95 10.93 11.43
C ASN A 44 4.98 9.73 11.50
N ARG A 45 5.09 8.95 12.58
CA ARG A 45 4.30 7.73 12.77
C ARG A 45 2.79 7.94 12.67
N ARG A 46 2.25 9.03 13.21
CA ARG A 46 0.80 9.31 13.18
C ARG A 46 0.32 9.62 11.77
N THR A 47 1.06 10.44 11.04
CA THR A 47 0.78 10.77 9.64
C THR A 47 0.89 9.53 8.75
N TYR A 48 1.87 8.65 9.02
CA TYR A 48 1.99 7.34 8.35
C TYR A 48 0.77 6.45 8.61
N GLN A 49 0.33 6.30 9.86
CA GLN A 49 -0.86 5.52 10.21
C GLN A 49 -2.14 6.05 9.54
N VAL A 50 -2.30 7.37 9.44
CA VAL A 50 -3.40 8.00 8.70
C VAL A 50 -3.35 7.65 7.21
N LEU A 51 -2.16 7.71 6.60
CA LEU A 51 -1.98 7.32 5.20
C LEU A 51 -2.30 5.84 4.99
N LEU A 52 -1.79 4.95 5.85
CA LEU A 52 -2.01 3.52 5.75
C LEU A 52 -3.51 3.19 5.79
N LEU A 53 -4.26 3.76 6.74
CA LEU A 53 -5.71 3.56 6.84
C LEU A 53 -6.46 4.06 5.58
N LEU A 54 -6.00 5.17 4.99
CA LEU A 54 -6.57 5.68 3.73
C LEU A 54 -6.29 4.75 2.55
N LEU A 55 -5.11 4.13 2.49
CA LEU A 55 -4.73 3.20 1.42
C LEU A 55 -5.42 1.84 1.56
N GLU A 56 -5.57 1.35 2.78
CA GLU A 56 -6.34 0.13 3.08
C GLU A 56 -7.80 0.26 2.65
N ARG A 57 -8.37 1.46 2.78
CA ARG A 57 -9.74 1.80 2.39
C ARG A 57 -9.78 2.73 1.19
N ALA A 58 -8.88 2.51 0.21
CA ALA A 58 -8.84 3.31 -1.00
C ALA A 58 -10.21 3.34 -1.69
N GLU A 59 -10.58 4.49 -2.25
CA GLU A 59 -11.89 4.78 -2.85
C GLU A 59 -13.10 4.79 -1.88
N GLU A 60 -12.93 4.37 -0.63
CA GLU A 60 -13.96 4.44 0.40
C GLU A 60 -13.86 5.71 1.26
N ILE A 61 -14.96 6.06 1.93
CA ILE A 61 -14.98 7.17 2.88
C ILE A 61 -14.50 6.66 4.23
N VAL A 62 -13.39 7.19 4.72
CA VAL A 62 -12.89 6.99 6.08
C VAL A 62 -13.40 8.13 6.96
N THR A 63 -14.23 7.81 7.95
CA THR A 63 -14.85 8.82 8.81
C THR A 63 -13.87 9.34 9.85
N LYS A 64 -14.17 10.51 10.44
CA LYS A 64 -13.39 11.05 11.57
C LYS A 64 -13.31 10.03 12.71
N LYS A 65 -14.41 9.29 12.96
CA LYS A 65 -14.47 8.25 13.98
C LYS A 65 -13.53 7.10 13.66
N ASP A 66 -13.53 6.59 12.43
CA ASP A 66 -12.61 5.53 12.00
C ASP A 66 -11.14 5.90 12.25
N PHE A 67 -10.76 7.15 11.92
CA PHE A 67 -9.40 7.62 12.19
C PHE A 67 -9.07 7.60 13.68
N PHE A 68 -9.96 8.09 14.54
CA PHE A 68 -9.69 8.08 15.98
C PHE A 68 -9.69 6.68 16.57
N ASP A 69 -10.63 5.82 16.16
CA ASP A 69 -10.72 4.44 16.63
C ASP A 69 -9.48 3.61 16.25
N VAL A 70 -8.91 3.84 15.06
CA VAL A 70 -7.79 3.04 14.55
C VAL A 70 -6.44 3.66 14.89
N VAL A 71 -6.28 4.96 14.59
CA VAL A 71 -4.99 5.63 14.77
C VAL A 71 -4.81 6.02 16.23
N TRP A 72 -5.83 6.54 16.92
CA TRP A 72 -5.72 7.06 18.29
C TRP A 72 -6.45 6.23 19.35
N ALA A 73 -6.67 4.93 19.11
CA ALA A 73 -7.42 4.02 19.98
C ALA A 73 -7.08 4.16 21.48
N GLU A 74 -5.80 4.31 21.79
CA GLU A 74 -5.25 4.33 23.15
C GLU A 74 -4.74 5.70 23.59
N THR A 75 -5.13 6.79 22.89
CA THR A 75 -4.59 8.12 23.18
C THR A 75 -5.68 9.19 23.17
N PHE A 76 -5.82 9.90 24.29
CA PHE A 76 -6.65 11.09 24.36
C PHE A 76 -5.98 12.24 23.58
N VAL A 77 -6.57 12.61 22.45
CA VAL A 77 -6.10 13.70 21.61
C VAL A 77 -7.21 14.68 21.32
N SER A 78 -6.85 15.91 20.95
CA SER A 78 -7.85 16.90 20.55
C SER A 78 -8.44 16.59 19.18
N ASP A 79 -9.64 17.11 18.94
CA ASP A 79 -10.32 17.07 17.65
C ASP A 79 -9.47 17.58 16.47
N ASN A 80 -8.48 18.44 16.75
CA ASN A 80 -7.57 19.02 15.76
C ASN A 80 -6.45 18.07 15.32
N SER A 81 -6.21 16.97 16.05
CA SER A 81 -5.11 16.06 15.75
C SER A 81 -5.21 15.41 14.37
N LEU A 82 -6.42 15.07 13.92
CA LEU A 82 -6.65 14.58 12.55
C LEU A 82 -6.33 15.67 11.52
N THR A 83 -6.75 16.91 11.75
CA THR A 83 -6.49 18.03 10.84
C THR A 83 -4.98 18.28 10.67
N VAL A 84 -4.22 18.23 11.77
CA VAL A 84 -2.76 18.38 11.75
C VAL A 84 -2.11 17.23 10.98
N ALA A 85 -2.49 16.00 11.26
CA ALA A 85 -1.96 14.82 10.56
C ALA A 85 -2.28 14.88 9.05
N MET A 86 -3.50 15.27 8.68
CA MET A 86 -3.92 15.42 7.29
C MET A 86 -3.18 16.55 6.57
N THR A 87 -2.92 17.66 7.25
CA THR A 87 -2.14 18.78 6.70
C THR A 87 -0.70 18.36 6.46
N ALA A 88 -0.09 17.63 7.39
CA ALA A 88 1.25 17.06 7.22
C ALA A 88 1.28 16.06 6.05
N LEU A 89 0.27 15.19 5.96
CA LEU A 89 0.17 14.21 4.88
C LEU A 89 0.10 14.88 3.50
N ARG A 90 -0.77 15.89 3.35
CA ARG A 90 -0.89 16.64 2.10
C ARG A 90 0.41 17.34 1.70
N LYS A 91 1.18 17.85 2.66
CA LYS A 91 2.50 18.44 2.38
C LYS A 91 3.49 17.40 1.84
N ILE A 92 3.53 16.21 2.43
CA ILE A 92 4.40 15.10 1.99
C ILE A 92 4.02 14.63 0.57
N LEU A 93 2.72 14.52 0.30
CA LEU A 93 2.20 14.07 -0.99
C LEU A 93 2.14 15.18 -2.05
N HIS A 94 2.49 16.42 -1.70
CA HIS A 94 2.28 17.60 -2.54
C HIS A 94 0.84 17.71 -3.08
N ASP A 95 -0.13 17.40 -2.23
CA ASP A 95 -1.55 17.39 -2.53
C ASP A 95 -2.21 18.71 -2.11
N ASP A 96 -2.97 19.33 -3.02
CA ASP A 96 -3.74 20.54 -2.72
C ASP A 96 -5.18 20.17 -2.35
N ALA A 97 -5.69 20.65 -1.23
CA ALA A 97 -7.06 20.41 -0.81
C ALA A 97 -8.12 21.00 -1.76
N LYS A 98 -7.80 22.05 -2.54
CA LYS A 98 -8.71 22.64 -3.53
C LYS A 98 -8.73 21.87 -4.85
N ASN A 99 -7.63 21.21 -5.19
CA ASN A 99 -7.47 20.41 -6.39
C ASN A 99 -6.82 19.08 -6.03
N ALA A 100 -7.57 18.28 -5.25
CA ALA A 100 -7.06 17.05 -4.66
C ALA A 100 -6.74 16.03 -5.75
N LYS A 101 -5.52 15.49 -5.71
CA LYS A 101 -5.07 14.38 -6.56
C LYS A 101 -5.13 13.07 -5.79
N PHE A 102 -4.88 13.11 -4.49
CA PHE A 102 -4.80 11.94 -3.64
C PHE A 102 -5.89 11.90 -2.58
N ILE A 103 -6.12 13.01 -1.87
CA ILE A 103 -7.00 13.01 -0.68
C ILE A 103 -8.13 14.02 -0.83
N GLU A 104 -9.33 13.51 -1.10
CA GLU A 104 -10.55 14.29 -1.15
C GLU A 104 -11.12 14.48 0.26
N ASN A 105 -11.52 15.72 0.57
CA ASN A 105 -12.27 16.04 1.78
C ASN A 105 -13.77 16.01 1.47
N LEU A 106 -14.54 15.17 2.18
CA LEU A 106 -15.99 15.13 2.09
C LEU A 106 -16.58 15.81 3.33
N PRO A 107 -17.09 17.06 3.22
CA PRO A 107 -17.56 17.81 4.37
C PRO A 107 -18.56 17.03 5.22
N ARG A 108 -18.33 17.02 6.54
CA ARG A 108 -19.14 16.31 7.56
C ARG A 108 -19.16 14.78 7.45
N LYS A 109 -18.46 14.18 6.49
CA LYS A 109 -18.37 12.73 6.31
C LYS A 109 -17.00 12.19 6.69
N GLY A 110 -15.94 12.79 6.15
CA GLY A 110 -14.57 12.34 6.37
C GLY A 110 -13.68 12.57 5.16
N TYR A 111 -12.77 11.64 4.92
CA TYR A 111 -11.78 11.73 3.85
C TYR A 111 -11.84 10.49 2.97
N ARG A 112 -11.44 10.64 1.72
CA ARG A 112 -11.32 9.53 0.77
C ARG A 112 -10.01 9.62 0.03
N PHE A 113 -9.35 8.48 -0.11
CA PHE A 113 -8.21 8.36 -1.02
C PHE A 113 -8.75 8.09 -2.44
N ILE A 114 -8.44 8.97 -3.39
CA ILE A 114 -9.07 8.98 -4.73
C ILE A 114 -8.13 8.57 -5.87
N ALA A 115 -6.84 8.42 -5.60
CA ALA A 115 -5.89 7.93 -6.60
C ALA A 115 -5.95 6.39 -6.68
N GLU A 116 -5.64 5.86 -7.86
CA GLU A 116 -5.50 4.43 -8.07
C GLU A 116 -4.35 3.88 -7.22
N VAL A 117 -4.62 2.80 -6.47
CA VAL A 117 -3.67 2.15 -5.57
C VAL A 117 -3.38 0.74 -6.08
N GLU A 118 -2.12 0.47 -6.35
CA GLU A 118 -1.60 -0.86 -6.65
C GLU A 118 -1.06 -1.52 -5.38
N ILE A 119 -1.43 -2.78 -5.17
CA ILE A 119 -1.03 -3.60 -4.01
C ILE A 119 0.01 -4.61 -4.48
N ILE A 120 1.25 -4.46 -4.00
CA ILE A 120 2.35 -5.36 -4.36
C ILE A 120 2.63 -6.29 -3.19
N LYS A 121 2.42 -7.58 -3.44
CA LYS A 121 2.79 -8.63 -2.50
C LYS A 121 4.29 -8.92 -2.62
N ALA A 122 4.98 -9.14 -1.50
CA ALA A 122 6.26 -9.83 -1.56
C ALA A 122 6.02 -11.22 -2.15
N VAL A 123 6.96 -11.73 -2.94
CA VAL A 123 7.00 -13.16 -3.26
C VAL A 123 7.89 -13.77 -2.17
N PRO A 124 7.41 -14.78 -1.41
CA PRO A 124 8.27 -15.43 -0.45
C PRO A 124 9.39 -16.14 -1.23
N PRO A 125 10.67 -16.03 -0.83
CA PRO A 125 11.78 -16.68 -1.52
C PRO A 125 11.72 -18.20 -1.30
N SER A 126 10.86 -18.90 -2.03
CA SER A 126 10.76 -20.36 -2.02
C SER A 126 10.18 -20.87 -3.34
N VAL A 127 10.97 -20.80 -4.41
CA VAL A 127 11.33 -21.92 -5.32
C VAL A 127 12.51 -21.41 -6.19
N ARG A 128 13.72 -21.45 -5.63
CA ARG A 128 14.94 -21.56 -6.43
C ARG A 128 15.69 -22.78 -5.93
N THR A 129 15.12 -23.96 -6.20
CA THR A 129 15.94 -25.17 -6.24
C THR A 129 16.91 -24.98 -7.39
N LYS A 130 18.18 -24.98 -7.03
CA LYS A 130 19.35 -24.86 -7.88
C LYS A 130 19.31 -25.98 -8.92
N GLU A 131 18.95 -25.67 -10.16
CA GLU A 131 19.17 -26.57 -11.29
C GLU A 131 19.33 -25.77 -12.59
N GLN A 132 20.28 -24.84 -12.58
CA GLN A 132 20.87 -24.26 -13.79
C GLN A 132 22.19 -23.59 -13.41
N ALA A 133 23.18 -24.43 -13.12
CA ALA A 133 24.59 -24.05 -13.02
C ALA A 133 25.43 -25.22 -13.53
N GLU A 134 25.38 -25.42 -14.84
CA GLU A 134 26.29 -26.16 -15.74
C GLU A 134 25.48 -26.24 -17.05
N GLU A 135 25.74 -25.47 -18.10
CA GLU A 135 26.95 -25.56 -18.91
C GLU A 135 27.07 -24.35 -19.85
N LYS A 136 28.31 -23.83 -19.93
CA LYS A 136 28.96 -23.19 -21.09
C LYS A 136 29.12 -21.66 -21.12
N SER A 137 30.38 -21.31 -20.84
CA SER A 137 31.12 -20.07 -21.02
C SER A 137 31.09 -19.44 -22.43
N GLU A 138 31.55 -18.18 -22.45
CA GLU A 138 32.12 -17.40 -23.57
C GLU A 138 31.11 -16.91 -24.63
N THR A 139 30.94 -15.63 -24.99
CA THR A 139 31.88 -14.48 -25.09
C THR A 139 31.04 -13.18 -25.24
N THR A 140 31.44 -12.09 -24.59
CA THR A 140 31.13 -10.69 -25.01
C THR A 140 31.94 -10.35 -26.28
N PRO A 141 31.64 -9.31 -27.12
CA PRO A 141 30.82 -8.11 -26.88
C PRO A 141 29.90 -7.66 -28.06
N THR A 142 29.19 -6.54 -27.87
CA THR A 142 28.90 -5.42 -28.84
C THR A 142 27.44 -4.92 -28.81
N THR A 143 27.21 -3.81 -28.10
CA THR A 143 26.11 -2.82 -28.27
C THR A 143 26.29 -2.07 -29.62
N PRO A 144 25.39 -1.18 -30.12
CA PRO A 144 23.97 -0.89 -29.83
C PRO A 144 23.09 -0.79 -31.12
N THR A 145 21.77 -1.02 -31.05
CA THR A 145 20.83 -0.38 -31.99
C THR A 145 19.40 -0.33 -31.43
N THR A 146 18.90 0.88 -31.23
CA THR A 146 17.48 1.27 -31.30
C THR A 146 17.47 2.58 -32.12
N PRO A 147 16.39 3.03 -32.78
CA PRO A 147 14.97 2.71 -32.51
C PRO A 147 14.12 2.43 -33.78
N THR A 148 12.99 1.74 -33.64
CA THR A 148 11.86 1.93 -34.57
C THR A 148 10.54 1.65 -33.85
N THR A 149 9.85 2.76 -33.58
CA THR A 149 8.41 3.00 -33.73
C THR A 149 7.49 1.77 -33.74
N GLY A 150 6.73 1.63 -32.67
CA GLY A 150 5.58 0.75 -32.57
C GLY A 150 4.59 1.28 -31.55
N SER A 151 3.81 2.27 -31.95
CA SER A 151 2.61 2.71 -31.25
C SER A 151 1.61 1.55 -31.21
N ALA A 152 1.29 1.07 -30.01
CA ALA A 152 0.13 0.21 -29.78
C ALA A 152 -0.41 0.52 -28.38
N THR A 153 -1.48 1.30 -28.37
CA THR A 153 -2.34 1.60 -27.22
C THR A 153 -2.93 0.30 -26.68
N ASN A 154 -2.43 -0.21 -25.56
CA ASN A 154 -3.02 -1.37 -24.91
C ASN A 154 -4.07 -0.97 -23.87
N LEU A 155 -5.18 -1.69 -23.96
CA LEU A 155 -6.52 -1.33 -23.56
C LEU A 155 -6.80 -1.77 -22.12
N LYS A 156 -6.97 -0.76 -21.26
CA LYS A 156 -7.85 -0.69 -20.08
C LYS A 156 -8.67 -1.97 -19.79
N ASN A 157 -8.09 -2.91 -19.03
CA ASN A 157 -8.84 -4.00 -18.40
C ASN A 157 -9.23 -3.62 -16.98
N ARG A 158 -10.50 -3.21 -16.87
CA ARG A 158 -11.20 -2.86 -15.63
C ARG A 158 -11.90 -4.09 -15.04
N LYS A 159 -11.94 -4.10 -13.70
CA LYS A 159 -12.91 -4.72 -12.77
C LYS A 159 -12.43 -5.96 -12.02
N THR A 160 -12.85 -5.97 -10.73
CA THR A 160 -12.89 -7.07 -9.73
C THR A 160 -11.60 -7.19 -8.89
N LEU A 161 -11.59 -7.20 -7.56
CA LEU A 161 -12.62 -7.32 -6.52
C LEU A 161 -12.23 -6.50 -5.29
N ALA A 162 -13.19 -5.74 -4.75
CA ALA A 162 -13.19 -5.30 -3.38
C ALA A 162 -13.43 -6.52 -2.47
N ALA A 163 -12.42 -6.94 -1.71
CA ALA A 163 -12.57 -7.75 -0.49
C ALA A 163 -11.20 -8.01 0.16
N ILE A 164 -10.66 -7.06 0.92
CA ILE A 164 -9.76 -7.39 2.04
C ILE A 164 -10.21 -6.56 3.24
N PHE A 165 -11.34 -7.00 3.78
CA PHE A 165 -11.95 -6.48 5.00
C PHE A 165 -11.19 -6.99 6.22
N ALA A 166 -10.92 -6.06 7.14
CA ALA A 166 -10.87 -6.30 8.58
C ALA A 166 -9.87 -7.37 9.08
N PHE A 167 -8.64 -6.96 9.41
CA PHE A 167 -7.85 -7.69 10.41
C PHE A 167 -7.09 -6.83 11.43
N CYS A 168 -7.45 -5.55 11.59
CA CYS A 168 -6.94 -4.73 12.70
C CYS A 168 -7.67 -4.95 14.04
N LEU A 169 -8.58 -5.95 14.13
CA LEU A 169 -9.32 -6.26 15.36
C LEU A 169 -8.87 -7.58 16.04
N LEU A 170 -7.89 -8.31 15.48
CA LEU A 170 -7.50 -9.64 15.97
C LEU A 170 -6.05 -9.73 16.48
N ALA A 171 -5.54 -8.63 17.05
CA ALA A 171 -4.28 -8.67 17.81
C ALA A 171 -4.46 -8.52 19.34
N PHE A 172 -5.68 -8.33 19.87
CA PHE A 172 -5.86 -7.98 21.30
C PHE A 172 -6.46 -9.10 22.19
N ILE A 173 -6.93 -10.23 21.66
CA ILE A 173 -7.58 -11.27 22.50
C ILE A 173 -6.59 -12.28 23.12
N ALA A 174 -5.31 -12.32 22.72
CA ALA A 174 -4.40 -13.39 23.14
C ALA A 174 -3.49 -13.06 24.35
N VAL A 175 -3.64 -11.93 25.05
CA VAL A 175 -2.76 -11.55 26.20
C VAL A 175 -3.54 -11.30 27.50
N VAL A 176 -4.74 -11.87 27.65
CA VAL A 176 -5.37 -12.08 28.97
C VAL A 176 -5.91 -13.50 29.03
N GLY A 177 -5.00 -14.43 29.30
CA GLY A 177 -5.26 -15.81 29.69
C GLY A 177 -4.25 -16.18 30.76
#